data_AF-A0A534L640-F1
#
_entry.id   AF-A0A534L640-F1
#
_cell.length_a   1.000
_cell.length_b   1.000
_cell.length_c   1.000
_cell.angle_alpha   90.00
_cell.angle_beta   90.00
_cell.angle_gamma   90.00
#
_symmetry.space_group_name_H-M   'P 1'
#
loop_
_entity.id
_entity.type
_entity.pdbx_description
1 polymer ?
#
loop_
_entity_poly.entity_id
_entity_poly.type
_entity_poly.pdbx_seq_one_letter_code
_entity_poly.pdbx_strand_id
1 'polypeptide(L)'
;MATIREVRINAAQGIVVQGWRSTEDGLFLRARGQPEEVRLVCVCGRSHWIVREQFTVGSASFILTCHTCGTRGSFLMEGVTLPAP
;
A
#
# COMPACT_ATOMS: atom_id res chain seq x y z
N MET A 1 -8.03 -9.02 20.48
CA MET A 1 -7.85 -9.01 19.01
C MET A 1 -7.81 -7.57 18.55
N ALA A 2 -6.64 -7.04 18.20
CA ALA A 2 -6.56 -5.72 17.60
C ALA A 2 -7.34 -5.74 16.28
N THR A 3 -8.30 -4.84 16.14
CA THR A 3 -9.17 -4.78 14.97
C THR A 3 -8.38 -4.10 13.85
N ILE A 4 -7.87 -4.86 12.88
CA ILE A 4 -7.13 -4.26 11.78
C ILE A 4 -8.07 -3.34 10.99
N ARG A 5 -7.71 -2.06 10.93
CA ARG A 5 -8.51 -1.05 10.25
C ARG A 5 -8.44 -1.25 8.75
N GLU A 6 -9.60 -1.36 8.10
CA GLU A 6 -9.69 -1.35 6.65
C GLU A 6 -9.72 0.07 6.10
N VAL A 7 -8.96 0.32 5.04
CA VAL A 7 -8.91 1.60 4.33
C VAL A 7 -9.16 1.37 2.86
N ARG A 8 -10.17 2.06 2.30
CA ARG A 8 -10.45 2.00 0.86
C ARG A 8 -9.38 2.76 0.09
N ILE A 9 -8.98 2.24 -1.07
CA ILE A 9 -7.94 2.85 -1.92
C ILE A 9 -8.23 4.30 -2.32
N ASN A 10 -9.49 4.67 -2.53
CA ASN A 10 -9.87 6.05 -2.85
C ASN A 10 -9.82 6.99 -1.65
N ALA A 11 -9.96 6.47 -0.42
CA ALA A 11 -9.81 7.22 0.82
C ALA A 11 -8.36 7.25 1.33
N ALA A 12 -7.45 6.53 0.66
CA ALA A 12 -6.04 6.40 1.02
C ALA A 12 -5.16 7.50 0.39
N GLN A 13 -5.74 8.50 -0.28
CA GLN A 13 -4.98 9.58 -0.92
C GLN A 13 -4.10 10.32 0.10
N GLY A 14 -2.84 10.56 -0.27
CA GLY A 14 -1.87 11.26 0.58
C GLY A 14 -1.23 10.41 1.68
N ILE A 15 -1.57 9.12 1.80
CA ILE A 15 -0.83 8.20 2.68
C ILE A 15 0.62 8.07 2.20
N VAL A 16 1.54 8.16 3.15
CA VAL A 16 2.96 7.81 2.96
C VAL A 16 3.20 6.44 3.57
N VAL A 17 3.62 5.50 2.74
CA VAL A 17 3.86 4.09 3.09
C VAL A 17 5.28 3.92 3.59
N GLN A 18 5.44 3.41 4.80
CA GLN A 18 6.74 3.08 5.39
C GLN A 18 7.11 1.60 5.23
N GLY A 19 6.13 0.77 4.89
CA GLY A 19 6.31 -0.63 4.61
C GLY A 19 4.98 -1.27 4.25
N TRP A 20 5.04 -2.44 3.61
CA TRP A 20 3.86 -3.21 3.28
C TRP A 20 4.17 -4.69 3.39
N ARG A 21 3.11 -5.49 3.55
CA ARG A 21 3.17 -6.94 3.46
C ARG A 21 1.91 -7.46 2.82
N SER A 22 2.05 -8.54 2.06
CA SER A 22 0.93 -9.32 1.55
C SER A 22 0.82 -10.62 2.35
N THR A 23 -0.39 -10.96 2.77
CA THR A 23 -0.72 -12.27 3.35
C THR A 23 -1.97 -12.83 2.69
N GLU A 24 -2.40 -14.02 3.11
CA GLU A 24 -3.68 -14.61 2.67
C GLU A 24 -4.88 -13.71 3.00
N ASP A 25 -4.77 -12.95 4.10
CA ASP A 25 -5.78 -11.97 4.51
C ASP A 25 -5.74 -10.68 3.68
N GLY A 26 -4.76 -10.48 2.81
CA GLY A 26 -4.68 -9.34 1.89
C GLY A 26 -3.45 -8.47 2.07
N LEU A 27 -3.57 -7.21 1.65
CA LEU A 27 -2.46 -6.25 1.62
C LEU A 27 -2.54 -5.29 2.81
N PHE A 28 -1.47 -5.25 3.59
CA PHE A 28 -1.36 -4.43 4.79
C PHE A 28 -0.28 -3.37 4.60
N LEU A 29 -0.59 -2.13 4.99
CA LEU A 29 0.31 -0.99 4.90
C LEU A 29 0.66 -0.49 6.29
N ARG A 30 1.94 -0.26 6.54
CA ARG A 30 2.42 0.61 7.60
C ARG A 30 2.47 2.03 7.05
N ALA A 31 1.69 2.93 7.62
CA ALA A 31 1.55 4.30 7.15
C ALA A 31 2.13 5.29 8.17
N ARG A 32 2.78 6.34 7.67
CA ARG A 32 3.31 7.41 8.53
C ARG A 32 2.20 8.03 9.38
N GLY A 33 2.45 8.13 10.69
CA GLY A 33 1.47 8.66 11.65
C GLY A 33 0.33 7.70 12.01
N GLN A 34 0.38 6.44 11.55
CA GLN A 34 -0.51 5.38 12.02
C GLN A 34 0.29 4.39 12.88
N PRO A 35 -0.13 4.14 14.13
CA PRO A 35 0.59 3.23 15.02
C PRO A 35 0.41 1.75 14.63
N GLU A 36 -0.71 1.43 13.99
CA GLU A 36 -1.05 0.08 13.54
C GLU A 36 -1.07 -0.01 12.02
N GLU A 37 -0.92 -1.23 11.50
CA GLU A 37 -1.09 -1.50 10.08
C GLU A 37 -2.56 -1.34 9.67
N VAL A 38 -2.77 -0.89 8.43
CA VAL A 38 -4.09 -0.82 7.81
C VAL A 38 -4.21 -1.83 6.68
N ARG A 39 -5.36 -2.49 6.56
CA ARG A 39 -5.67 -3.37 5.44
C ARG A 39 -6.22 -2.55 4.28
N LEU A 40 -5.59 -2.60 3.13
CA LEU A 40 -6.06 -1.87 1.96
C LEU A 40 -7.12 -2.68 1.20
N VAL A 41 -8.26 -2.05 0.96
CA VAL A 41 -9.39 -2.64 0.23
C VAL A 41 -9.75 -1.84 -1.01
N CYS A 42 -10.16 -2.54 -2.07
CA CYS A 42 -10.58 -1.90 -3.31
C CYS A 42 -12.04 -1.40 -3.21
N VAL A 43 -12.39 -0.43 -4.05
CA VAL A 43 -13.77 0.04 -4.21
C VAL A 43 -14.72 -1.05 -4.75
N CYS A 44 -14.20 -2.04 -5.48
CA CYS A 44 -15.01 -3.17 -5.96
C CYS A 44 -15.24 -4.26 -4.90
N GLY A 45 -14.77 -4.06 -3.67
CA GLY A 45 -14.85 -5.04 -2.58
C GLY A 45 -13.86 -6.21 -2.69
N ARG A 46 -13.07 -6.30 -3.77
CA ARG A 46 -12.03 -7.33 -3.94
C ARG A 46 -10.65 -6.75 -3.73
N SER A 47 -9.82 -7.40 -2.92
CA SER A 47 -8.49 -6.90 -2.52
C SER A 47 -7.35 -7.72 -3.09
N HIS A 48 -7.50 -8.19 -4.34
CA HIS A 48 -6.42 -8.83 -5.09
C HIS A 48 -5.62 -7.77 -5.85
N TRP A 49 -4.39 -7.56 -5.41
CA TRP A 49 -3.55 -6.45 -5.85
C TRP A 49 -2.37 -6.94 -6.68
N ILE A 50 -2.16 -6.28 -7.83
CA ILE A 50 -0.85 -6.24 -8.48
C ILE A 50 -0.06 -5.14 -7.78
N VAL A 51 1.09 -5.50 -7.23
CA VAL A 51 1.95 -4.62 -6.45
C VAL A 51 3.21 -4.29 -7.22
N ARG A 52 3.60 -3.01 -7.24
CA ARG A 52 4.87 -2.56 -7.83
C ARG A 52 5.50 -1.49 -6.96
N GLU A 53 6.74 -1.71 -6.58
CA GLU A 53 7.61 -0.65 -6.08
C GLU A 53 8.38 -0.05 -7.25
N GLN A 54 8.44 1.28 -7.31
CA GLN A 54 9.22 2.01 -8.29
C GLN A 54 10.15 2.98 -7.57
N PHE A 55 11.45 2.77 -7.76
CA PHE A 55 12.52 3.58 -7.22
C PHE A 55 13.04 4.53 -8.28
N THR A 56 13.14 5.80 -7.93
CA THR A 56 13.76 6.85 -8.73
C THR A 56 14.76 7.60 -7.85
N VAL A 57 15.63 8.41 -8.45
CA VAL A 57 16.63 9.18 -7.67
C VAL A 57 15.90 10.07 -6.66
N GLY A 58 16.11 9.80 -5.37
CA GLY A 58 15.53 10.58 -4.26
C GLY A 58 14.08 10.27 -3.92
N SER A 59 13.41 9.32 -4.58
CA SER A 59 12.05 8.93 -4.19
C SER A 59 11.70 7.48 -4.54
N ALA A 60 10.83 6.89 -3.71
CA ALA A 60 10.25 5.58 -3.96
C ALA A 60 8.71 5.71 -3.96
N SER A 61 8.07 4.94 -4.82
CA SER A 61 6.61 4.93 -4.95
C SER A 61 6.07 3.51 -4.90
N PHE A 62 4.95 3.36 -4.20
CA PHE A 62 4.21 2.13 -4.05
C PHE A 62 2.96 2.20 -4.92
N ILE A 63 2.93 1.41 -5.99
CA ILE A 63 1.87 1.43 -6.99
C ILE A 63 1.06 0.16 -6.85
N LEU A 64 -0.25 0.32 -6.79
CA LEU A 64 -1.21 -0.77 -6.70
C LEU A 64 -2.20 -0.72 -7.84
N THR A 65 -2.51 -1.88 -8.40
CA THR A 65 -3.63 -2.03 -9.34
C THR A 65 -4.48 -3.21 -8.91
N CYS A 66 -5.79 -2.99 -8.74
CA CYS A 66 -6.72 -4.07 -8.46
C CYS A 66 -6.81 -4.97 -9.69
N HIS A 67 -6.47 -6.25 -9.53
CA HIS A 67 -6.49 -7.22 -10.62
C HIS A 67 -7.88 -7.38 -11.24
N THR A 68 -8.95 -7.23 -10.45
CA THR A 68 -10.32 -7.45 -10.95
C THR A 68 -10.92 -6.25 -11.68
N CYS A 69 -10.77 -5.04 -11.14
CA CYS A 69 -11.49 -3.86 -11.68
C CYS A 69 -10.56 -2.78 -12.24
N GLY A 70 -9.24 -2.99 -12.20
CA GLY A 70 -8.26 -2.03 -12.73
C GLY A 70 -8.08 -0.76 -11.89
N THR A 71 -8.80 -0.59 -10.77
CA THR A 71 -8.62 0.57 -9.88
C THR A 71 -7.17 0.66 -9.45
N ARG A 72 -6.56 1.83 -9.68
CA ARG A 72 -5.14 2.08 -9.44
C ARG A 72 -4.95 3.10 -8.31
N GLY A 73 -3.94 2.86 -7.48
CA GLY A 73 -3.46 3.80 -6.46
C GLY A 73 -1.95 3.94 -6.56
N SER A 74 -1.44 5.10 -6.14
CA SER A 74 -0.01 5.39 -6.07
C SER A 74 0.26 6.12 -4.77
N PHE A 75 1.23 5.63 -4.01
CA PHE A 75 1.60 6.17 -2.70
C PHE A 75 3.09 6.50 -2.69
N LEU A 76 3.47 7.54 -1.95
CA LEU A 76 4.89 7.78 -1.66
C LEU A 76 5.38 6.73 -0.67
N MET A 77 6.63 6.32 -0.83
CA MET A 77 7.32 5.48 0.15
C MET A 77 8.38 6.28 0.90
N GLU A 78 8.53 5.99 2.18
CA GLU A 78 9.51 6.61 3.08
C GLU A 78 10.37 5.54 3.76
N GLY A 79 11.66 5.81 3.92
CA GLY A 79 12.59 4.88 4.58
C GLY A 79 12.96 3.65 3.76
N VAL A 80 12.58 3.60 2.46
CA VAL A 80 12.90 2.49 1.56
C VAL A 80 13.97 2.92 0.56
N THR A 81 15.06 2.16 0.52
CA THR A 81 16.17 2.34 -0.42
C THR A 81 16.55 1.00 -1.00
N LEU A 82 16.93 0.96 -2.28
CA LEU A 82 17.59 -0.22 -2.82
C LEU A 82 18.97 -0.38 -2.17
N PRO A 83 19.42 -1.61 -1.90
CA PRO A 83 20.81 -1.86 -1.57
C PRO A 83 21.72 -1.27 -2.66
N ALA A 84 22.86 -0.71 -2.26
CA ALA A 84 23.89 -0.37 -3.23
C ALA A 84 24.36 -1.67 -3.93
N PRO A 85 24.72 -1.61 -5.24
CA PRO A 85 25.27 -2.75 -5.97
C PRO A 85 26.48 -3.39 -5.30
#